data_AF-A0A0V1NCU3-F1
#
_entry.id   AF-A0A0V1NCU3-F1
#
_cell.length_a   1.000
_cell.length_b   1.000
_cell.length_c   1.000
_cell.angle_alpha   90.00
_cell.angle_beta   90.00
_cell.angle_gamma   90.00
#
_symmetry.space_group_name_H-M   'P 1'
#
loop_
_entity.id
_entity.type
_entity.pdbx_description
1 polymer ?
#
loop_
_entity_poly.entity_id
_entity_poly.type
_entity_poly.pdbx_seq_one_letter_code
_entity_poly.pdbx_strand_id
1 'polypeptide(L)'
;MYHQLINRKFLAKAIRYQEPFIYANNLLPALLTQYNELSNLATGVEIRVTPFLEHAKFTTKAVQVAANIEAFGKHTKSYLDMYAKVLKKKLAANIRIWAPSDTRSKSICKGQYQLRKVASPMQFDGVQVRREDDSARWAVVDGKNIVCLTTNDYKATEKQIPGAAVCLENAAVYNTFRTAASNLEACNI
;
A
#
# COMPACT_ATOMS: atom_id res chain seq x y z
N MET A 1 -12.44 22.23 9.80
CA MET A 1 -13.55 21.35 9.37
C MET A 1 -13.42 20.94 7.89
N TYR A 2 -13.23 21.88 6.96
CA TYR A 2 -13.07 21.60 5.51
C TYR A 2 -11.94 20.62 5.13
N HIS A 3 -10.75 20.73 5.72
CA HIS A 3 -9.63 19.81 5.46
C HIS A 3 -9.93 18.35 5.83
N GLN A 4 -10.75 18.13 6.86
CA GLN A 4 -11.12 16.80 7.37
C GLN A 4 -12.06 16.06 6.40
N LEU A 5 -12.81 16.81 5.60
CA LEU A 5 -13.82 16.29 4.68
C LEU A 5 -13.21 15.97 3.31
N ILE A 6 -12.18 16.72 2.90
CA ILE A 6 -11.42 16.48 1.68
C ILE A 6 -10.67 15.14 1.76
N ASN A 7 -10.00 14.86 2.89
CA ASN A 7 -9.26 13.61 3.09
C ASN A 7 -10.16 12.36 3.05
N ARG A 8 -11.38 12.46 3.58
CA ARG A 8 -12.36 11.35 3.60
C ARG A 8 -12.85 10.98 2.20
N LYS A 9 -13.03 11.96 1.31
CA LYS A 9 -13.44 11.73 -0.09
C LYS A 9 -12.41 10.91 -0.85
N PHE A 10 -11.14 11.31 -0.76
CA PHE A 10 -10.05 10.64 -1.48
C PHE A 10 -9.79 9.24 -0.94
N LEU A 11 -9.89 9.06 0.38
CA LEU A 11 -9.74 7.76 1.00
C LEU A 11 -10.89 6.81 0.62
N ALA A 12 -12.14 7.28 0.62
CA ALA A 12 -13.29 6.47 0.22
C ALA A 12 -13.11 5.92 -1.21
N LYS A 13 -12.67 6.77 -2.14
CA LYS A 13 -12.37 6.35 -3.50
C LYS A 13 -11.26 5.29 -3.55
N ALA A 14 -10.13 5.51 -2.88
CA ALA A 14 -9.04 4.52 -2.84
C ALA A 14 -9.47 3.18 -2.22
N ILE A 15 -10.37 3.21 -1.23
CA ILE A 15 -10.96 2.01 -0.62
C ILE A 15 -11.88 1.29 -1.61
N ARG A 16 -12.73 1.99 -2.36
CA ARG A 16 -13.61 1.36 -3.37
C ARG A 16 -12.84 0.53 -4.39
N TYR A 17 -11.65 0.98 -4.78
CA TYR A 17 -10.80 0.26 -5.72
C TYR A 17 -10.29 -1.08 -5.20
N GLN A 18 -10.39 -1.34 -3.89
CA GLN A 18 -10.02 -2.62 -3.28
C GLN A 18 -11.17 -3.65 -3.33
N GLU A 19 -12.32 -3.28 -3.90
CA GLU A 19 -13.54 -4.11 -3.95
C GLU A 19 -13.91 -4.69 -2.57
N PRO A 20 -13.94 -3.87 -1.49
CA PRO A 20 -14.16 -4.37 -0.14
C PRO A 20 -15.62 -4.79 0.05
N PHE A 21 -15.83 -5.85 0.83
CA PHE A 21 -17.14 -6.21 1.31
C PHE A 21 -17.50 -5.39 2.56
N ILE A 22 -18.41 -4.42 2.41
CA ILE A 22 -18.89 -3.59 3.53
C ILE A 22 -19.97 -4.36 4.29
N TYR A 23 -19.60 -4.94 5.43
CA TYR A 23 -20.51 -5.77 6.25
C TYR A 23 -21.52 -4.95 7.08
N ALA A 24 -21.15 -3.73 7.47
CA ALA A 24 -22.00 -2.80 8.21
C ALA A 24 -21.53 -1.37 7.97
N ASN A 25 -22.46 -0.42 7.99
CA ASN A 25 -22.13 1.00 7.98
C ASN A 25 -23.11 1.76 8.89
N ASN A 26 -22.59 2.73 9.66
CA ASN A 26 -23.37 3.61 10.53
C ASN A 26 -23.16 5.07 10.12
N LEU A 27 -23.19 5.33 8.80
CA LEU A 27 -22.96 6.65 8.25
C LEU A 27 -24.25 7.47 8.29
N LEU A 28 -24.16 8.71 8.78
CA LEU A 28 -25.31 9.61 8.78
C LEU A 28 -25.79 9.86 7.33
N PRO A 29 -27.11 9.84 7.06
CA PRO A 29 -27.65 10.07 5.72
C PRO A 29 -27.12 11.34 5.06
N ALA A 30 -26.98 12.42 5.84
CA ALA A 30 -26.44 13.70 5.36
C ALA A 30 -25.01 13.57 4.77
N LEU A 31 -24.16 12.69 5.34
CA LEU A 31 -22.81 12.45 4.82
C LEU A 31 -22.85 11.70 3.49
N LEU A 32 -23.80 10.78 3.32
CA LEU A 32 -23.96 10.01 2.08
C LEU A 32 -24.46 10.93 0.95
N THR A 33 -25.41 11.82 1.23
CA THR A 33 -25.89 12.82 0.26
C THR A 33 -24.78 13.83 -0.10
N GLN A 34 -23.96 14.22 0.88
CA GLN A 34 -22.90 15.21 0.65
C GLN A 34 -21.68 14.64 -0.08
N TYR A 35 -21.38 13.34 0.08
CA TYR A 35 -20.15 12.72 -0.39
C TYR A 35 -20.41 11.49 -1.26
N ASN A 36 -20.48 11.72 -2.58
CA ASN A 36 -20.72 10.67 -3.57
C ASN A 36 -19.79 9.47 -3.45
N GLU A 37 -18.48 9.67 -3.24
CA GLU A 37 -17.53 8.57 -3.09
C GLU A 37 -17.78 7.72 -1.84
N LEU A 38 -18.25 8.34 -0.76
CA LEU A 38 -18.60 7.64 0.46
C LEU A 38 -19.92 6.87 0.29
N SER A 39 -20.91 7.48 -0.38
CA SER A 39 -22.16 6.82 -0.75
C SER A 39 -21.90 5.60 -1.63
N ASN A 40 -21.10 5.77 -2.68
CA ASN A 40 -20.73 4.69 -3.60
C ASN A 40 -19.97 3.56 -2.90
N LEU A 41 -19.12 3.89 -1.91
CA LEU A 41 -18.46 2.87 -1.10
C LEU A 41 -19.47 2.11 -0.24
N ALA A 42 -20.35 2.82 0.47
CA ALA A 42 -21.32 2.24 1.37
C ALA A 42 -22.38 1.38 0.64
N THR A 43 -22.71 1.73 -0.60
CA THR A 43 -23.70 1.04 -1.44
C THR A 43 -23.09 0.04 -2.43
N GLY A 44 -21.78 -0.13 -2.44
CA GLY A 44 -21.10 -1.13 -3.28
C GLY A 44 -21.12 -0.81 -4.78
N VAL A 45 -21.15 0.46 -5.17
CA VAL A 45 -21.14 0.86 -6.59
C VAL A 45 -19.83 0.46 -7.25
N GLU A 46 -19.92 -0.44 -8.21
CA GLU A 46 -18.80 -0.98 -8.97
C GLU A 46 -17.99 0.08 -9.72
N ILE A 47 -16.69 -0.16 -9.86
CA ILE A 47 -15.81 0.64 -10.71
C ILE A 47 -15.79 0.02 -12.11
N ARG A 48 -16.31 0.77 -13.08
CA ARG A 48 -16.44 0.32 -14.47
C ARG A 48 -15.58 1.10 -15.46
N VAL A 49 -15.00 2.21 -15.02
CA VAL A 49 -14.22 3.12 -15.87
C VAL A 49 -12.75 3.11 -15.48
N THR A 50 -11.89 3.26 -16.49
CA THR A 50 -10.44 3.42 -16.29
C THR A 50 -10.11 4.83 -15.79
N PRO A 51 -8.98 5.02 -15.09
CA PRO A 51 -7.98 4.01 -14.73
C PRO A 51 -8.44 3.11 -13.56
N PHE A 52 -8.08 1.82 -13.60
CA PHE A 52 -8.33 0.82 -12.54
C PHE A 52 -7.34 0.88 -11.37
N LEU A 53 -6.75 2.06 -11.14
CA LEU A 53 -5.81 2.34 -10.07
C LEU A 53 -6.11 3.74 -9.51
N GLU A 54 -6.32 3.83 -8.21
CA GLU A 54 -6.49 5.09 -7.49
C GLU A 54 -5.25 5.39 -6.65
N HIS A 55 -4.90 6.68 -6.58
CA HIS A 55 -3.83 7.18 -5.74
C HIS A 55 -4.29 8.48 -5.08
N ALA A 56 -4.47 8.43 -3.76
CA ALA A 56 -4.85 9.54 -2.92
C ALA A 56 -3.65 10.00 -2.07
N LYS A 57 -3.46 11.30 -1.93
CA LYS A 57 -2.50 11.87 -0.99
C LYS A 57 -3.21 12.76 0.00
N PHE A 58 -2.87 12.65 1.27
CA PHE A 58 -3.43 13.50 2.32
C PHE A 58 -2.51 13.57 3.53
N THR A 59 -2.71 14.60 4.34
CA THR A 59 -1.99 14.75 5.60
C THR A 59 -2.93 14.47 6.76
N THR A 60 -2.46 13.75 7.78
CA THR A 60 -3.24 13.48 8.99
C THR A 60 -3.55 14.77 9.75
N LYS A 61 -4.62 14.75 10.55
CA LYS A 61 -4.87 15.84 11.49
C LYS A 61 -3.84 15.73 12.62
N ALA A 62 -3.03 16.77 12.81
CA ALA A 62 -2.08 16.81 13.91
C ALA A 62 -2.79 16.92 15.26
N VAL A 63 -2.42 16.05 16.20
CA VAL A 63 -2.56 16.30 17.65
C VAL A 63 -1.22 16.79 18.21
N GLN A 64 -0.10 16.29 17.66
CA GLN A 64 1.26 16.75 17.96
C GLN A 64 2.06 16.98 16.67
N VAL A 65 2.11 15.99 15.78
CA VAL A 65 2.79 16.09 14.47
C VAL A 65 1.88 15.56 13.37
N ALA A 66 1.80 16.28 12.25
CA ALA A 66 1.08 15.84 11.06
C ALA A 66 1.93 14.83 10.27
N ALA A 67 1.31 13.83 9.66
CA ALA A 67 2.01 12.84 8.84
C ALA A 67 1.43 12.83 7.42
N ASN A 68 2.31 12.78 6.42
CA ASN A 68 1.89 12.61 5.02
C ASN A 68 1.57 11.14 4.76
N ILE A 69 0.43 10.90 4.13
CA ILE A 69 -0.08 9.59 3.76
C ILE A 69 -0.33 9.56 2.25
N GLU A 70 0.16 8.50 1.61
CA GLU A 70 -0.26 8.11 0.25
C GLU A 70 -1.05 6.81 0.33
N ALA A 71 -2.29 6.81 -0.15
CA ALA A 71 -3.14 5.63 -0.22
C ALA A 71 -3.35 5.21 -1.67
N PHE A 72 -3.14 3.93 -1.94
CA PHE A 72 -3.30 3.31 -3.24
C PHE A 72 -4.42 2.28 -3.19
N GLY A 73 -5.29 2.31 -4.19
CA GLY A 73 -6.32 1.31 -4.41
C GLY A 73 -6.14 0.68 -5.77
N LYS A 74 -5.96 -0.64 -5.81
CA LYS A 74 -5.81 -1.43 -7.02
C LYS A 74 -7.04 -2.31 -7.22
N HIS A 75 -7.71 -2.14 -8.35
CA HIS A 75 -8.87 -2.96 -8.73
C HIS A 75 -8.44 -4.24 -9.44
N THR A 76 -9.25 -5.31 -9.39
CA THR A 76 -8.99 -6.60 -10.06
C THR A 76 -8.68 -6.43 -11.55
N LYS A 77 -9.46 -5.58 -12.24
CA LYS A 77 -9.29 -5.26 -13.68
C LYS A 77 -8.01 -4.50 -14.03
N SER A 78 -7.19 -4.10 -13.06
CA SER A 78 -5.92 -3.41 -13.32
C SER A 78 -4.82 -4.34 -13.81
N TYR A 79 -4.84 -5.61 -13.38
CA TYR A 79 -3.77 -6.58 -13.62
C TYR A 79 -2.36 -6.11 -13.17
N LEU A 80 -2.30 -5.11 -12.29
CA LEU A 80 -1.03 -4.53 -11.84
C LEU A 80 -0.45 -5.32 -10.66
N ASP A 81 0.87 -5.38 -10.62
CA ASP A 81 1.62 -5.80 -9.44
C ASP A 81 1.72 -4.63 -8.45
N MET A 82 1.29 -4.84 -7.20
CA MET A 82 1.25 -3.77 -6.18
C MET A 82 2.64 -3.18 -5.93
N TYR A 83 3.70 -3.99 -5.91
CA TYR A 83 5.04 -3.49 -5.59
C TYR A 83 5.74 -2.91 -6.83
N ALA A 84 5.88 -3.70 -7.88
CA ALA A 84 6.68 -3.39 -9.06
C ALA A 84 6.01 -2.36 -9.99
N LYS A 85 4.68 -2.38 -10.11
CA LYS A 85 3.93 -1.55 -11.07
C LYS A 85 3.16 -0.42 -10.40
N VAL A 86 2.75 -0.57 -9.14
CA VAL A 86 2.11 0.50 -8.38
C VAL A 86 3.16 1.25 -7.53
N LEU A 87 3.59 0.69 -6.41
CA LEU A 87 4.44 1.40 -5.42
C LEU A 87 5.75 1.91 -6.02
N LYS A 88 6.59 1.03 -6.59
CA LYS A 88 7.89 1.42 -7.16
C LYS A 88 7.79 2.50 -8.22
N LYS A 89 6.75 2.43 -9.07
CA LYS A 89 6.55 3.38 -10.17
C LYS A 89 5.95 4.70 -9.69
N LYS A 90 4.90 4.66 -8.86
CA LYS A 90 4.20 5.86 -8.38
C LYS A 90 5.05 6.64 -7.38
N LEU A 91 5.83 5.93 -6.57
CA LEU A 91 6.76 6.53 -5.63
C LEU A 91 8.12 6.81 -6.26
N ALA A 92 8.40 6.35 -7.48
CA ALA A 92 9.63 6.63 -8.23
C ALA A 92 10.90 6.49 -7.35
N ALA A 93 11.07 5.30 -6.77
CA ALA A 93 12.15 5.02 -5.82
C ALA A 93 12.49 3.54 -5.78
N ASN A 94 13.69 3.21 -5.30
CA ASN A 94 14.03 1.85 -4.94
C ASN A 94 13.16 1.41 -3.76
N ILE A 95 12.64 0.19 -3.81
CA ILE A 95 11.83 -0.37 -2.71
C ILE A 95 12.39 -1.70 -2.23
N ARG A 96 12.28 -1.93 -0.93
CA ARG A 96 12.58 -3.21 -0.27
C ARG A 96 11.30 -3.78 0.28
N ILE A 97 11.03 -5.06 0.03
CA ILE A 97 9.72 -5.64 0.33
C ILE A 97 9.80 -6.87 1.26
N TRP A 98 8.84 -6.92 2.18
CA TRP A 98 8.55 -8.04 3.06
C TRP A 98 7.09 -8.43 2.87
N ALA A 99 6.88 -9.59 2.26
CA ALA A 99 5.58 -10.17 1.96
C ALA A 99 5.78 -11.61 1.47
N PRO A 100 4.83 -12.53 1.70
CA PRO A 100 4.86 -13.85 1.06
C PRO A 100 5.07 -13.72 -0.46
N SER A 101 5.94 -14.54 -1.04
CA SER A 101 6.26 -14.45 -2.48
C SER A 101 6.32 -15.81 -3.15
N ASP A 102 5.97 -15.87 -4.44
CA ASP A 102 6.15 -17.07 -5.26
C ASP A 102 7.50 -17.04 -6.00
N THR A 103 7.91 -18.19 -6.55
CA THR A 103 9.18 -18.33 -7.29
C THR A 103 9.23 -17.52 -8.59
N ARG A 104 8.05 -17.13 -9.11
CA ARG A 104 7.91 -16.31 -10.32
C ARG A 104 8.16 -14.83 -10.05
N SER A 105 7.90 -14.36 -8.84
CA SER A 105 8.02 -12.96 -8.44
C SER A 105 9.43 -12.69 -7.89
N LYS A 106 10.36 -12.44 -8.82
CA LYS A 106 11.78 -12.19 -8.52
C LYS A 106 12.06 -10.72 -8.20
N SER A 107 13.12 -10.48 -7.42
CA SER A 107 13.70 -9.14 -7.25
C SER A 107 14.04 -8.51 -8.61
N ILE A 108 13.77 -7.22 -8.76
CA ILE A 108 14.14 -6.41 -9.93
C ILE A 108 15.38 -5.61 -9.57
N CYS A 109 16.54 -6.04 -10.08
CA CYS A 109 17.84 -5.49 -9.68
C CYS A 109 18.45 -4.48 -10.65
N LYS A 110 17.86 -4.32 -11.83
CA LYS A 110 18.35 -3.43 -12.90
C LYS A 110 17.28 -2.40 -13.28
N GLY A 111 17.72 -1.34 -13.95
CA GLY A 111 16.88 -0.21 -14.36
C GLY A 111 16.90 0.94 -13.36
N GLN A 112 16.11 1.98 -13.64
CA GLN A 112 16.10 3.22 -12.85
C GLN A 112 15.77 3.01 -11.37
N TYR A 113 14.80 2.14 -11.07
CA TYR A 113 14.38 1.83 -9.71
C TYR A 113 14.33 0.31 -9.49
N GLN A 114 14.97 -0.15 -8.43
CA GLN A 114 15.04 -1.53 -7.98
C GLN A 114 13.84 -1.90 -7.10
N LEU A 115 13.49 -3.19 -7.11
CA LEU A 115 12.62 -3.82 -6.13
C LEU A 115 13.38 -5.01 -5.59
N ARG A 116 13.68 -5.02 -4.29
CA ARG A 116 14.47 -6.08 -3.65
C ARG A 116 13.65 -6.76 -2.56
N LYS A 117 13.61 -8.09 -2.57
CA LYS A 117 13.07 -8.85 -1.44
C LYS A 117 14.07 -8.80 -0.28
N VAL A 118 13.57 -8.54 0.93
CA VAL A 118 14.32 -8.67 2.18
C VAL A 118 14.67 -10.16 2.41
N ALA A 119 15.86 -10.48 2.91
CA ALA A 119 16.20 -11.88 3.21
C ALA A 119 15.29 -12.42 4.33
N SER A 120 14.82 -13.66 4.19
CA SER A 120 14.09 -14.38 5.25
C SER A 120 15.00 -15.49 5.81
N PRO A 121 15.11 -15.65 7.13
CA PRO A 121 14.51 -14.80 8.17
C PRO A 121 15.16 -13.42 8.29
N MET A 122 14.44 -12.44 8.84
CA MET A 122 14.98 -11.13 9.23
C MET A 122 15.04 -10.98 10.75
N GLN A 123 15.86 -10.04 11.23
CA GLN A 123 15.83 -9.58 12.62
C GLN A 123 14.96 -8.33 12.71
N PHE A 124 13.90 -8.40 13.52
CA PHE A 124 13.00 -7.29 13.79
C PHE A 124 12.91 -7.10 15.30
N ASP A 125 13.43 -5.97 15.78
CA ASP A 125 13.46 -5.64 17.22
C ASP A 125 14.06 -6.76 18.10
N GLY A 126 15.14 -7.37 17.62
CA GLY A 126 15.83 -8.47 18.32
C GLY A 126 15.17 -9.85 18.20
N VAL A 127 14.04 -9.95 17.50
CA VAL A 127 13.34 -11.22 17.25
C VAL A 127 13.53 -11.66 15.80
N GLN A 128 13.81 -12.95 15.62
CA GLN A 128 13.88 -13.54 14.29
C GLN A 128 12.46 -13.77 13.74
N VAL A 129 12.16 -13.15 12.62
CA VAL A 129 10.87 -13.28 11.92
C VAL A 129 11.08 -13.95 10.57
N ARG A 130 10.26 -14.97 10.29
CA ARG A 130 10.21 -15.67 9.00
C ARG A 130 9.08 -15.09 8.16
N ARG A 131 9.35 -14.82 6.88
CA ARG A 131 8.38 -14.25 5.93
C ARG A 131 7.17 -15.16 5.73
N GLU A 132 7.38 -16.46 5.81
CA GLU A 132 6.36 -17.50 5.70
C GLU A 132 5.40 -17.56 6.88
N ASP A 133 5.83 -17.06 8.06
CA ASP A 133 5.06 -17.08 9.31
C ASP A 133 4.49 -15.69 9.67
N ASP A 134 4.76 -14.68 8.85
CA ASP A 134 4.33 -13.30 9.08
C ASP A 134 3.16 -12.92 8.16
N SER A 135 2.09 -12.42 8.76
CA SER A 135 0.92 -11.91 8.04
C SER A 135 1.09 -10.46 7.58
N ALA A 136 2.10 -9.74 8.08
CA ALA A 136 2.37 -8.38 7.66
C ALA A 136 2.94 -8.35 6.23
N ARG A 137 2.50 -7.38 5.44
CA ARG A 137 3.11 -7.04 4.17
C ARG A 137 3.49 -5.58 4.14
N TRP A 138 4.75 -5.31 3.87
CA TRP A 138 5.25 -3.95 3.86
C TRP A 138 6.38 -3.71 2.86
N ALA A 139 6.58 -2.43 2.55
CA ALA A 139 7.66 -1.96 1.70
C ALA A 139 8.35 -0.73 2.31
N VAL A 140 9.68 -0.74 2.32
CA VAL A 140 10.50 0.43 2.64
C VAL A 140 10.86 1.13 1.33
N VAL A 141 10.68 2.45 1.30
CA VAL A 141 10.93 3.28 0.12
C VAL A 141 12.21 4.08 0.32
N ASP A 142 13.27 3.64 -0.33
CA ASP A 142 14.62 4.11 -0.07
C ASP A 142 14.78 5.61 -0.38
N GLY A 143 15.33 6.36 0.58
CA GLY A 143 15.59 7.79 0.43
C GLY A 143 14.35 8.70 0.53
N LYS A 144 13.18 8.16 0.93
CA LYS A 144 11.93 8.94 1.00
C LYS A 144 11.30 9.03 2.38
N ASN A 145 11.89 8.44 3.41
CA ASN A 145 11.27 8.32 4.75
C ASN A 145 9.88 7.67 4.72
N ILE A 146 9.59 6.83 3.71
CA ILE A 146 8.27 6.21 3.52
C ILE A 146 8.32 4.72 3.83
N VAL A 147 7.33 4.25 4.59
CA VAL A 147 6.97 2.83 4.75
C VAL A 147 5.55 2.63 4.26
N CYS A 148 5.35 1.62 3.42
CA CYS A 148 4.03 1.23 2.93
C CYS A 148 3.59 -0.09 3.56
N LEU A 149 2.35 -0.16 4.03
CA LEU A 149 1.66 -1.39 4.40
C LEU A 149 0.73 -1.80 3.26
N THR A 150 0.67 -3.08 2.92
CA THR A 150 -0.11 -3.56 1.77
C THR A 150 -1.02 -4.73 2.14
N THR A 151 -2.09 -4.93 1.36
CA THR A 151 -2.93 -6.13 1.48
C THR A 151 -2.50 -7.26 0.55
N ASN A 152 -1.77 -6.95 -0.52
CA ASN A 152 -1.31 -7.95 -1.49
C ASN A 152 -0.02 -8.63 -1.03
N ASP A 153 0.08 -9.92 -1.31
CA ASP A 153 1.35 -10.65 -1.33
C ASP A 153 2.19 -10.24 -2.57
N TYR A 154 3.45 -10.70 -2.64
CA TYR A 154 4.27 -10.56 -3.83
C TYR A 154 4.27 -11.84 -4.68
N LYS A 155 3.10 -12.19 -5.23
CA LYS A 155 2.88 -13.39 -6.04
C LYS A 155 2.32 -13.01 -7.41
N ALA A 156 2.55 -13.83 -8.43
CA ALA A 156 2.05 -13.52 -9.77
C ALA A 156 0.51 -13.50 -9.85
N THR A 157 -0.17 -14.30 -9.03
CA THR A 157 -1.64 -14.35 -8.92
C THR A 157 -2.24 -13.08 -8.33
N GLU A 158 -1.47 -12.32 -7.54
CA GLU A 158 -1.91 -11.07 -6.90
C GLU A 158 -2.26 -9.98 -7.91
N LYS A 159 -1.79 -10.12 -9.15
CA LYS A 159 -2.17 -9.22 -10.26
C LYS A 159 -3.67 -9.26 -10.54
N GLN A 160 -4.30 -10.43 -10.37
CA GLN A 160 -5.70 -10.70 -10.72
C GLN A 160 -6.68 -10.52 -9.55
N ILE A 161 -6.22 -10.00 -8.41
CA ILE A 161 -7.09 -9.68 -7.27
C ILE A 161 -6.93 -8.20 -6.91
N PRO A 162 -7.89 -7.60 -6.19
CA PRO A 162 -7.76 -6.22 -5.79
C PRO A 162 -6.74 -6.10 -4.65
N GLY A 163 -6.40 -4.87 -4.29
CA GLY A 163 -5.68 -4.63 -3.05
C GLY A 163 -5.26 -3.19 -2.83
N ALA A 164 -4.60 -2.97 -1.71
CA ALA A 164 -4.32 -1.67 -1.17
C ALA A 164 -2.85 -1.49 -0.82
N ALA A 165 -2.44 -0.23 -0.78
CA ALA A 165 -1.29 0.17 0.00
C ALA A 165 -1.56 1.48 0.72
N VAL A 166 -1.09 1.60 1.96
CA VAL A 166 -1.04 2.86 2.71
C VAL A 166 0.41 3.14 3.06
N CYS A 167 0.93 4.26 2.58
CA CYS A 167 2.29 4.69 2.72
C CYS A 167 2.38 5.88 3.66
N LEU A 168 3.15 5.74 4.73
CA LEU A 168 3.39 6.75 5.75
C LEU A 168 4.78 7.36 5.57
N GLU A 169 4.86 8.68 5.44
CA GLU A 169 6.11 9.42 5.52
C GLU A 169 6.42 9.76 6.99
N ASN A 170 7.39 9.06 7.58
CA ASN A 170 7.88 9.30 8.93
C ASN A 170 9.29 8.75 9.10
N ALA A 171 10.26 9.60 9.45
CA ALA A 171 11.66 9.22 9.54
C ALA A 171 11.96 8.15 10.62
N ALA A 172 11.31 8.23 11.78
CA ALA A 172 11.53 7.28 12.86
C ALA A 172 11.03 5.88 12.49
N VAL A 173 9.78 5.78 12.00
CA VAL A 173 9.20 4.52 11.52
C VAL A 173 10.02 3.97 10.35
N TYR A 174 10.39 4.83 9.39
CA TYR A 174 11.24 4.45 8.28
C TYR A 174 12.56 3.83 8.72
N ASN A 175 13.27 4.45 9.67
CA ASN A 175 14.56 3.95 10.14
C ASN A 175 14.45 2.58 10.81
N THR A 176 13.40 2.33 11.58
CA THR A 176 13.13 1.01 12.19
C THR A 176 12.94 -0.07 11.12
N PHE A 177 12.03 0.15 10.16
CA PHE A 177 11.78 -0.82 9.08
C PHE A 177 12.98 -0.97 8.14
N ARG A 178 13.71 0.11 7.88
CA ARG A 178 14.92 0.11 7.06
C ARG A 178 16.03 -0.74 7.69
N THR A 179 16.16 -0.69 9.02
CA THR A 179 17.12 -1.51 9.77
C THR A 179 16.78 -2.99 9.66
N ALA A 180 15.50 -3.35 9.82
CA ALA A 180 15.03 -4.72 9.61
C ALA A 180 15.23 -5.19 8.14
N ALA A 181 15.04 -4.29 7.18
CA ALA A 181 15.25 -4.52 5.76
C ALA A 181 16.72 -4.41 5.30
N SER A 182 17.69 -4.56 6.20
CA SER A 182 19.12 -4.40 5.90
C SER A 182 19.65 -5.49 4.97
N ASN A 183 19.26 -6.74 5.21
CA ASN A 183 19.65 -7.90 4.42
C ASN A 183 18.65 -8.13 3.28
N LEU A 184 19.16 -8.27 2.06
CA LEU A 184 18.34 -8.47 0.86
C LEU A 184 18.68 -9.82 0.23
N GLU A 185 17.68 -10.47 -0.35
CA GLU A 185 17.93 -11.62 -1.20
C GLU A 185 18.87 -11.25 -2.35
N ALA A 186 19.71 -12.22 -2.75
CA ALA A 186 20.61 -12.06 -3.87
C ALA A 186 19.84 -11.81 -5.18
N CYS A 187 20.45 -11.03 -6.07
CA CYS A 187 19.98 -10.91 -7.43
C CYS A 187 20.48 -12.12 -8.20
N ASN A 188 19.63 -13.12 -8.40
CA ASN A 188 19.93 -14.20 -9.34
C ASN A 188 19.74 -13.61 -10.74
N ILE A 189 20.86 -13.21 -11.35
CA ILE A 189 20.94 -12.65 -12.71
C ILE A 189 20.66 -13.77 -13.72
#